data_AF-A0A9W7A441-F1
#
_entry.id   AF-A0A9W7A441-F1
#
_cell.length_a   1.000
_cell.length_b   1.000
_cell.length_c   1.000
_cell.angle_alpha   90.00
_cell.angle_beta   90.00
_cell.angle_gamma   90.00
#
_symmetry.space_group_name_H-M   'P 1'
#
loop_
_entity.id
_entity.type
_entity.pdbx_description
1 polymer ?
#
loop_
_entity_poly.entity_id
_entity_poly.type
_entity_poly.pdbx_seq_one_letter_code
_entity_poly.pdbx_strand_id
1 'polypeptide(L)'
;MLDILVSGKIHIISVLASKAGLQKPQEVHPDVHVTVNEVDDILSKDGIIIPGLGDAENRLYKTPTIDQDDDEKLLSPSKRKR
;
A
#
# COMPACT_ATOMS: atom_id res chain seq x y z
N MET A 1 26.80 1.65 22.87
CA MET A 1 25.76 0.70 23.29
C MET A 1 25.56 -0.24 22.10
N LEU A 2 25.99 -1.49 22.22
CA LEU A 2 25.88 -2.49 21.17
C LEU A 2 24.43 -2.94 21.04
N ASP A 3 23.90 -2.99 19.81
CA ASP A 3 22.76 -3.85 19.49
C ASP A 3 23.23 -4.97 18.55
N ILE A 4 23.88 -5.98 19.13
CA ILE A 4 23.92 -7.33 18.54
C ILE A 4 22.68 -8.06 19.05
N LEU A 5 21.72 -8.25 18.15
CA LEU A 5 20.86 -9.44 17.97
C LEU A 5 19.74 -9.04 17.01
N VAL A 6 19.83 -9.47 15.74
CA VAL A 6 18.72 -9.38 14.80
C VAL A 6 18.23 -10.79 14.53
N SER A 7 17.38 -11.28 15.42
CA SER A 7 16.49 -12.39 15.10
C SER A 7 15.35 -11.83 14.24
N GLY A 8 15.28 -12.23 12.96
CA GLY A 8 14.15 -12.01 12.05
C GLY A 8 13.55 -10.60 12.01
N LYS A 9 14.28 -9.59 11.51
CA LYS A 9 13.72 -8.25 11.30
C LYS A 9 12.88 -8.21 10.02
N ILE A 10 11.59 -7.88 10.15
CA ILE A 10 10.74 -7.55 9.01
C ILE A 10 11.09 -6.13 8.57
N HIS A 11 11.45 -6.00 7.29
CA HIS A 11 11.68 -4.72 6.63
C HIS A 11 10.60 -4.50 5.58
N ILE A 12 9.84 -3.41 5.71
CA ILE A 12 8.87 -2.97 4.70
C ILE A 12 9.53 -1.89 3.87
N ILE A 13 9.54 -2.08 2.55
CA ILE A 13 10.00 -1.08 1.60
C ILE A 13 8.80 -0.67 0.76
N SER A 14 8.51 0.63 0.71
CA SER A 14 7.43 1.20 -0.10
C SER A 14 7.91 2.37 -0.94
N VAL A 15 7.30 2.56 -2.11
CA VAL A 15 7.50 3.76 -2.93
C VAL A 15 6.72 4.95 -2.34
N LEU A 16 5.52 4.70 -1.83
CA LEU A 16 4.61 5.74 -1.35
C LEU A 16 3.85 5.25 -0.11
N ALA A 17 3.65 6.12 0.87
CA ALA A 17 2.77 5.89 2.00
C ALA A 17 2.02 7.18 2.37
N SER A 18 0.94 7.06 3.14
CA SER A 18 0.32 8.22 3.79
C SER A 18 0.76 8.32 5.24
N LYS A 19 0.79 9.53 5.81
CA LYS A 19 1.05 9.74 7.24
C LYS A 19 0.12 8.90 8.12
N ALA A 20 -1.18 8.91 7.82
CA ALA A 20 -2.18 8.08 8.52
C ALA A 20 -1.90 6.57 8.36
N GLY A 21 -1.46 6.13 7.19
CA GLY A 21 -1.13 4.73 6.91
C GLY A 21 0.09 4.21 7.67
N LEU A 22 1.03 5.09 8.05
CA LEU A 22 2.23 4.71 8.80
C LEU A 22 2.00 4.64 10.31
N GLN A 23 1.04 5.39 10.86
CA GLN A 23 0.81 5.46 12.31
C GLN A 23 0.45 4.09 12.90
N LYS A 24 -0.54 3.40 12.32
CA LYS A 24 -1.06 2.17 12.92
C LYS A 24 -0.05 1.02 12.95
N PRO A 25 0.67 0.72 11.84
CA PRO A 25 1.70 -0.31 11.86
C PRO A 25 2.83 -0.01 12.86
N GLN A 26 3.25 1.25 12.98
CA GLN A 26 4.30 1.64 13.92
C GLN A 26 3.87 1.49 15.39
N GLU A 27 2.59 1.75 15.71
CA GLU A 27 2.05 1.52 17.06
C GLU A 27 2.02 0.04 17.42
N VAL A 28 1.58 -0.82 16.49
CA VAL A 28 1.34 -2.25 16.75
C VAL A 28 2.62 -3.08 16.65
N HIS A 29 3.52 -2.71 15.73
CA HIS A 29 4.78 -3.40 15.45
C HIS A 29 5.95 -2.41 15.40
N PRO A 30 6.37 -1.88 16.57
CA PRO A 30 7.50 -0.96 16.65
C PRO A 30 8.85 -1.61 16.27
N ASP A 31 8.88 -2.94 16.18
CA ASP A 31 10.03 -3.75 15.75
C ASP A 31 10.20 -3.80 14.22
N VAL A 32 9.20 -3.38 13.45
CA VAL A 32 9.24 -3.35 11.98
C VAL A 32 9.92 -2.08 11.49
N HIS A 33 10.93 -2.24 10.63
CA HIS A 33 11.56 -1.10 9.96
C HIS A 33 10.84 -0.80 8.64
N VAL A 34 10.42 0.45 8.45
CA VAL A 34 9.74 0.90 7.23
C VAL A 34 10.59 1.95 6.52
N THR A 35 10.98 1.66 5.28
CA THR A 35 11.63 2.62 4.38
C THR A 35 10.63 3.05 3.32
N VAL A 36 10.40 4.35 3.18
CA VAL A 36 9.48 4.91 2.18
C VAL A 36 10.18 6.01 1.39
N ASN A 37 10.03 6.01 0.07
CA ASN A 37 10.59 7.07 -0.78
C ASN A 37 9.84 8.41 -0.61
N GLU A 38 8.50 8.39 -0.59
CA GLU A 38 7.68 9.60 -0.40
C GLU A 38 6.49 9.35 0.53
N VAL A 39 6.16 10.35 1.35
CA VAL A 39 5.06 10.28 2.32
C VAL A 39 4.10 11.44 2.14
N ASP A 40 2.86 11.13 1.77
CA ASP A 40 1.79 12.08 1.53
C ASP A 40 0.89 12.28 2.78
N ASP A 41 0.20 13.41 2.81
CA ASP A 41 -0.57 13.83 3.99
C ASP A 41 -1.92 13.13 4.13
N ILE A 42 -2.64 12.93 3.03
CA ILE A 42 -4.05 12.57 3.06
C ILE A 42 -4.24 11.11 2.61
N LEU A 43 -5.02 10.36 3.41
CA LEU A 43 -5.62 9.10 3.02
C LEU A 43 -7.12 9.30 2.88
N SER A 44 -7.68 9.05 1.70
CA SER A 44 -9.11 9.15 1.44
C SER A 44 -9.89 8.06 2.17
N LYS A 45 -11.23 8.20 2.22
CA LYS A 45 -12.11 7.18 2.82
C LYS A 45 -12.04 5.82 2.09
N ASP A 46 -11.74 5.85 0.79
CA ASP A 46 -11.60 4.66 -0.05
C ASP A 46 -10.16 4.08 -0.02
N GLY A 47 -9.30 4.60 0.85
CA GLY A 47 -7.91 4.13 0.99
C GLY A 47 -6.95 4.63 -0.08
N ILE A 48 -7.30 5.70 -0.80
CA ILE A 48 -6.44 6.32 -1.82
C ILE A 48 -5.57 7.40 -1.17
N ILE A 49 -4.26 7.35 -1.42
CA ILE A 49 -3.31 8.37 -0.99
C ILE A 49 -3.47 9.60 -1.88
N ILE A 50 -3.52 10.80 -1.30
CA ILE A 50 -3.71 12.08 -2.01
C ILE A 50 -2.53 13.03 -1.65
N PRO A 51 -1.84 13.62 -2.64
CA PRO A 51 -2.07 13.53 -4.09
C PRO A 51 -1.83 12.15 -4.69
N GLY A 52 -0.86 11.40 -4.17
CA GLY A 52 -0.58 9.99 -4.44
C GLY A 52 -0.40 9.57 -5.91
N LEU A 53 -0.51 8.25 -6.14
CA LEU A 53 -0.20 7.62 -7.43
C LEU A 53 -1.44 7.04 -8.14
N GLY A 54 -2.60 7.04 -7.48
CA GLY A 54 -3.78 6.28 -7.93
C GLY A 54 -3.60 4.77 -7.75
N ASP A 55 -4.27 3.97 -8.59
CA ASP A 55 -4.19 2.51 -8.56
C ASP A 55 -2.84 2.02 -9.15
N ALA A 56 -1.89 1.71 -8.26
CA ALA A 56 -0.53 1.34 -8.64
C ALA A 56 -0.47 0.06 -9.47
N GLU A 57 -1.35 -0.91 -9.18
CA GLU A 57 -1.44 -2.18 -9.93
C GLU A 57 -1.86 -1.90 -11.37
N ASN A 58 -2.96 -1.16 -11.57
CA ASN A 58 -3.44 -0.88 -12.92
C ASN A 58 -2.42 -0.07 -13.73
N ARG A 59 -1.69 0.84 -13.08
CA ARG A 59 -0.64 1.62 -13.76
C ARG A 59 0.55 0.76 -14.18
N LEU A 60 0.95 -0.20 -13.35
CA LEU A 60 2.10 -1.06 -13.64
C LEU A 60 1.79 -2.13 -14.67
N TYR A 61 0.64 -2.79 -14.54
CA TYR A 61 0.28 -3.96 -15.33
C TYR A 61 -0.68 -3.66 -16.48
N LYS A 62 -1.19 -2.43 -16.59
CA LYS A 62 -2.19 -2.01 -17.58
C LYS A 62 -3.40 -2.95 -17.60
N THR A 63 -3.85 -3.36 -16.42
CA THR A 63 -5.05 -4.18 -16.28
C THR A 63 -6.25 -3.41 -16.85
N PRO A 64 -7.15 -4.10 -17.57
CA PRO A 64 -8.31 -3.45 -18.16
C PRO A 64 -9.17 -2.83 -17.04
N THR A 65 -9.41 -1.53 -17.12
CA THR A 65 -10.53 -0.91 -16.42
C THR A 65 -11.78 -1.37 -17.15
N ILE A 66 -12.49 -2.32 -16.57
CA ILE A 66 -13.73 -2.81 -17.16
C ILE A 66 -14.74 -1.67 -17.04
N ASP A 67 -15.05 -1.04 -18.16
CA ASP A 67 -16.19 -0.16 -18.31
C ASP A 67 -17.44 -1.03 -18.20
N GLN A 68 -17.89 -1.18 -16.95
CA GLN A 68 -19.14 -1.73 -16.38
C GLN A 68 -19.92 -2.90 -17.01
N ASP A 69 -19.70 -3.37 -18.25
CA ASP A 69 -20.62 -4.36 -18.86
C ASP A 69 -20.03 -5.66 -19.40
N ASP A 70 -18.71 -5.84 -19.63
CA ASP A 70 -18.24 -7.11 -20.21
C ASP A 70 -17.06 -7.72 -19.42
N ASP A 71 -17.31 -8.91 -18.85
CA ASP A 71 -16.37 -9.84 -18.21
C ASP A 71 -15.84 -9.52 -16.80
N GLU A 72 -16.66 -9.84 -15.79
CA GLU A 72 -16.31 -9.90 -14.36
C GLU A 72 -15.01 -10.70 -14.07
N LYS A 73 -14.66 -11.65 -14.94
CA LYS A 73 -13.41 -12.44 -14.85
C LYS A 73 -12.15 -11.59 -15.01
N LEU A 74 -12.23 -10.49 -15.73
CA LEU A 74 -11.10 -9.58 -15.96
C LEU A 74 -10.92 -8.57 -14.82
N LEU A 75 -11.84 -8.51 -13.84
CA LEU A 75 -11.70 -7.65 -12.67
C LEU A 75 -10.52 -8.13 -11.83
N SER A 76 -9.70 -7.17 -11.35
CA SER A 76 -8.74 -7.40 -10.27
C SER A 76 -9.43 -8.09 -9.08
N PRO A 77 -8.77 -8.99 -8.33
CA PRO A 77 -9.39 -9.77 -7.27
C PRO A 77 -10.20 -8.96 -6.26
N SER A 78 -9.74 -7.75 -5.93
CA SER A 78 -10.38 -6.83 -4.98
C SER A 78 -11.70 -6.21 -5.48
N LYS A 79 -11.96 -6.23 -6.80
CA LYS A 79 -13.16 -5.64 -7.43
C LYS A 79 -14.19 -6.69 -7.86
N ARG A 80 -13.88 -7.98 -7.76
CA ARG A 80 -14.84 -9.06 -8.02
C ARG A 80 -15.89 -9.09 -6.92
N LYS A 81 -17.18 -9.15 -7.26
CA LYS A 81 -18.22 -9.48 -6.27
C LYS A 81 -17.92 -10.88 -5.73
N ARG A 82 -17.89 -11.00 -4.41
CA ARG A 82 -17.87 -12.31 -3.73
C ARG A 82 -19.28 -12.90 -3.68
#